data_AF-A0A7C4NJ73-F1
#
_entry.id   AF-A0A7C4NJ73-F1
#
_cell.length_a   1.000
_cell.length_b   1.000
_cell.length_c   1.000
_cell.angle_alpha   90.00
_cell.angle_beta   90.00
_cell.angle_gamma   90.00
#
_symmetry.space_group_name_H-M   'P 1'
#
loop_
_entity.id
_entity.type
_entity.pdbx_description
1 polymer ?
#
loop_
_entity_poly.entity_id
_entity_poly.type
_entity_poly.pdbx_seq_one_letter_code
_entity_poly.pdbx_strand_id
1 'polypeptide(L)' 'MKYPSYLNLTASELEKRIQGLYELASPCRLCPRECRVRRAEGERGFCRTGLKPWVASFGPHFGEERELVGRYGSGTI' A
#
# COMPACT_ATOMS: atom_id res chain seq x y z
N MET A 1 -8.11 19.69 -11.19
CA MET A 1 -7.81 18.54 -10.32
C MET A 1 -7.24 17.43 -11.21
N LYS A 2 -6.04 16.93 -10.95
CA LYS A 2 -5.45 15.83 -11.73
C LYS A 2 -6.14 14.52 -11.36
N TYR A 3 -6.54 13.75 -12.35
CA TYR A 3 -6.92 12.35 -12.16
C TYR A 3 -5.71 11.48 -12.48
N PRO A 4 -5.37 10.46 -11.66
CA PRO A 4 -5.99 10.08 -10.39
C PRO A 4 -5.71 11.05 -9.22
N SER A 5 -6.58 11.01 -8.20
CA SER A 5 -6.62 12.02 -7.12
C SER A 5 -5.34 12.15 -6.30
N TYR A 6 -4.55 11.08 -6.16
CA TYR A 6 -3.28 11.10 -5.42
C TYR A 6 -2.24 12.02 -6.06
N LEU A 7 -2.35 12.33 -7.36
CA LEU A 7 -1.47 13.29 -8.03
C LEU A 7 -1.71 14.75 -7.59
N ASN A 8 -2.75 15.00 -6.79
CA ASN A 8 -3.00 16.31 -6.17
C ASN A 8 -2.40 16.41 -4.75
N LEU A 9 -1.79 15.36 -4.21
CA LEU A 9 -1.20 15.41 -2.89
C LEU A 9 0.02 16.32 -2.89
N THR A 10 0.07 17.24 -1.92
CA THR A 10 1.29 18.00 -1.63
C THR A 10 2.28 17.10 -0.89
N ALA A 11 3.57 17.45 -0.92
CA ALA A 11 4.60 16.74 -0.16
C ALA A 11 4.26 16.70 1.35
N SER A 12 3.75 17.81 1.91
CA SER A 12 3.36 17.87 3.31
C SER A 12 2.17 16.96 3.64
N GLU A 13 1.17 16.88 2.76
CA GLU A 13 0.04 15.99 2.96
C GLU A 13 0.45 14.52 2.84
N LEU A 14 1.34 14.20 1.90
CA LEU A 14 1.89 12.85 1.76
C LEU A 14 2.65 12.44 3.02
N GLU A 15 3.50 13.32 3.57
CA GLU A 15 4.26 13.06 4.80
C GLU A 15 3.33 12.78 6.00
N LYS A 16 2.27 13.59 6.17
CA LYS A 16 1.26 13.38 7.23
C LYS A 16 0.61 12.00 7.15
N ARG A 17 0.28 11.53 5.94
CA ARG A 17 -0.32 10.21 5.73
C ARG A 17 0.66 9.08 6.02
N ILE A 18 1.93 9.25 5.65
CA ILE A 18 3.00 8.29 5.96
C ILE A 18 3.15 8.15 7.48
N GLN A 19 3.19 9.27 8.20
CA GLN A 19 3.27 9.26 9.65
C GLN A 19 2.07 8.55 10.29
N GLY A 20 0.84 8.88 9.85
CA GLY A 20 -0.37 8.21 10.32
C GLY A 20 -0.38 6.70 10.04
N LEU A 21 0.18 6.26 8.91
CA LEU A 21 0.34 4.84 8.60
C LEU A 21 1.27 4.15 9.59
N TYR A 22 2.42 4.76 9.92
CA TYR A 22 3.36 4.19 10.90
C TYR A 22 2.75 4.06 12.29
N GLU A 23 1.98 5.06 12.73
CA GLU A 23 1.25 5.03 14.00
C GLU A 23 0.16 3.96 14.03
N LEU A 24 -0.53 3.72 12.90
CA LEU A 24 -1.50 2.64 12.75
C LEU A 24 -0.85 1.26 12.64
N ALA A 25 0.40 1.17 12.19
CA ALA A 25 1.11 -0.08 12.00
C ALA A 25 1.73 -0.64 13.29
N SER A 26 1.92 0.19 14.33
CA SER A 26 2.62 -0.20 15.55
C SER A 26 2.16 0.64 16.77
N PRO A 27 1.16 0.20 17.55
CA PRO A 27 0.50 -1.11 17.50
C PRO A 27 -0.45 -1.28 16.32
N CYS A 28 -0.33 -2.43 15.63
CA CYS A 28 -1.02 -2.70 14.36
C CYS A 28 -2.54 -2.74 14.46
N ARG A 29 -3.19 -1.79 13.78
CA ARG A 29 -4.65 -1.68 13.56
C ARG A 29 -5.04 -1.60 12.07
N LEU A 30 -4.15 -2.04 11.18
CA LEU A 30 -4.32 -1.97 9.72
C LEU A 30 -5.45 -2.85 9.16
N CYS A 31 -5.91 -3.86 9.89
CA CYS A 31 -7.02 -4.71 9.49
C CYS A 31 -8.02 -4.86 10.65
N PRO A 32 -9.27 -5.29 10.38
CA PRO A 32 -10.33 -5.41 11.39
C PRO A 32 -10.01 -6.34 12.57
N ARG A 33 -8.96 -7.16 12.48
CA ARG A 33 -8.50 -8.01 13.57
C ARG A 33 -7.77 -7.25 14.68
N GLU A 34 -7.27 -6.04 14.40
CA GLU A 34 -6.51 -5.22 15.34
C GLU A 34 -5.52 -6.00 16.21
N CYS A 35 -4.64 -6.78 15.59
CA CYS A 35 -3.73 -7.66 16.33
C CYS A 35 -2.75 -6.94 17.27
N ARG A 36 -2.62 -5.61 17.19
CA ARG A 36 -1.83 -4.73 18.07
C ARG A 36 -0.34 -5.04 18.20
N VAL A 37 0.18 -5.99 17.41
CA VAL A 37 1.62 -6.26 17.32
C VAL A 37 2.38 -5.01 16.91
N ARG A 38 3.60 -4.90 17.39
CA ARG A 38 4.49 -3.78 17.11
C ARG A 38 5.36 -4.10 15.90
N ARG A 39 4.83 -3.81 14.71
CA ARG A 39 5.55 -4.08 13.45
C ARG A 39 6.91 -3.39 13.39
N ALA A 40 7.04 -2.21 14.02
CA ALA A 40 8.30 -1.47 14.10
C ALA A 40 9.39 -2.20 14.91
N GLU A 41 8.99 -3.06 15.84
CA GLU A 41 9.88 -3.90 16.66
C GLU A 41 10.10 -5.29 16.02
N GLY A 42 9.55 -5.53 14.82
CA GLY A 42 9.69 -6.79 14.09
C GLY A 42 8.62 -7.84 14.40
N GLU A 43 7.67 -7.54 15.28
CA GLU A 43 6.58 -8.46 15.62
C GLU A 43 5.65 -8.72 14.42
N ARG A 44 5.06 -9.92 14.40
CA ARG A 44 4.14 -10.37 13.35
C ARG A 44 2.83 -10.85 13.95
N GLY A 45 1.73 -10.34 13.40
CA GLY A 45 0.38 -10.75 13.79
C GLY A 45 -0.11 -11.93 12.97
N PHE A 46 -1.42 -12.17 13.04
CA PHE A 46 -2.10 -13.25 12.31
C PHE A 46 -1.77 -13.29 10.81
N CYS A 47 -1.69 -12.12 10.14
CA CYS A 47 -1.40 -12.05 8.70
C CYS A 47 0.08 -12.30 8.34
N ARG A 48 0.97 -12.41 9.34
CA ARG A 48 2.42 -12.66 9.19
C ARG A 48 3.22 -11.61 8.41
N THR A 49 2.59 -10.53 7.92
CA THR A 49 3.29 -9.40 7.28
C THR A 49 4.14 -8.64 8.31
N GLY A 50 5.27 -8.07 7.89
CA GLY A 50 6.10 -7.16 8.70
C GLY A 50 5.70 -5.68 8.57
N LEU A 51 6.59 -4.75 8.91
CA LEU A 51 6.36 -3.31 8.70
C LEU A 51 6.35 -2.93 7.22
N LYS A 52 7.30 -3.46 6.46
CA LYS A 52 7.38 -3.25 5.01
C LYS A 52 6.46 -4.24 4.28
N PRO A 53 5.74 -3.80 3.23
CA PRO A 53 4.98 -4.70 2.39
C PRO A 53 5.90 -5.67 1.65
N TRP A 54 5.34 -6.83 1.28
CA TRP A 54 6.01 -7.83 0.46
C TRP A 54 5.37 -7.80 -0.92
N VAL A 55 6.20 -7.77 -1.97
CA VAL A 55 5.74 -7.89 -3.35
C VAL A 55 6.09 -9.29 -3.83
N ALA A 56 5.07 -10.08 -4.17
CA ALA A 56 5.27 -11.46 -4.64
C ALA A 56 5.71 -11.50 -6.10
N SER A 57 5.14 -10.62 -6.92
CA SER A 57 5.45 -10.48 -8.35
C SER A 57 5.07 -9.08 -8.82
N PHE A 58 5.71 -8.58 -9.86
CA PHE A 58 5.22 -7.41 -10.57
C PHE A 58 5.52 -7.59 -12.05
N GLY A 59 4.71 -7.01 -12.92
CA GLY A 59 4.91 -7.15 -14.35
C GLY A 59 3.88 -6.44 -15.20
N PRO A 60 4.07 -6.44 -16.52
CA PRO A 60 3.06 -5.95 -17.43
C PRO A 60 1.85 -6.89 -17.41
N HIS A 61 0.67 -6.32 -17.22
CA HIS A 61 -0.60 -7.05 -17.22
C HIS A 61 -1.37 -6.74 -18.50
N PHE A 62 -1.55 -7.75 -19.35
CA PHE A 62 -2.26 -7.65 -20.63
C PHE A 62 -3.64 -8.32 -20.61
N GLY A 63 -4.10 -8.76 -19.42
CA GLY A 63 -5.36 -9.50 -19.25
C GLY A 63 -6.60 -8.63 -19.06
N GLU A 64 -6.44 -7.32 -18.89
CA GLU A 64 -7.57 -6.37 -18.73
C GLU A 64 -8.31 -6.11 -20.04
N GLU A 65 -9.44 -5.40 -19.97
CA GLU A 65 -10.14 -4.89 -21.14
C GLU A 65 -9.25 -3.95 -21.98
N ARG A 66 -9.55 -3.87 -23.28
CA ARG A 66 -8.71 -3.17 -24.27
C ARG A 66 -8.45 -1.71 -23.89
N GLU A 67 -9.43 -1.06 -23.29
CA GLU A 67 -9.39 0.33 -22.83
C GLU A 67 -8.44 0.54 -21.63
N LEU A 68 -8.10 -0.53 -20.88
CA LEU A 68 -7.28 -0.47 -19.67
C LEU A 68 -5.82 -0.93 -19.90
N VAL A 69 -5.55 -1.78 -20.89
CA VAL A 69 -4.21 -2.38 -21.13
C VAL A 69 -3.18 -1.40 -21.68
N GLY A 70 -3.58 -0.44 -22.53
CA GLY A 70 -2.64 0.47 -23.20
C GLY A 70 -1.58 -0.23 -24.06
N ARG A 71 -0.44 0.44 -24.33
CA ARG A 71 0.63 -0.08 -25.21
C ARG A 71 1.57 -1.07 -24.51
N TYR A 72 1.74 -0.94 -23.20
CA TYR A 72 2.77 -1.66 -22.43
C TYR A 72 2.20 -2.54 -21.30
N GLY A 73 0.88 -2.79 -21.32
CA GLY A 73 0.17 -3.44 -20.22
C GLY A 73 -0.32 -2.43 -19.19
N SER A 74 -1.39 -2.77 -18.47
CA SER A 74 -1.94 -1.96 -17.38
C SER A 74 -1.06 -1.97 -16.12
N GLY A 75 -0.15 -2.96 -16.06
CA GLY A 75 0.73 -3.21 -14.92
C GLY A 75 0.02 -3.94 -13.78
N THR A 76 0.76 -4.75 -13.02
CA THR A 76 0.28 -5.45 -11.82
C THR A 76 1.41 -5.60 -10.79
N ILE A 77 1.05 -5.62 -9.50
CA ILE A 77 1.91 -5.75 -8.31
C ILE A 77 1.26 -6.71 -7.33
#